data_AF-A0A933Z5K2-F1
#
_entry.id   AF-A0A933Z5K2-F1
#
_cell.length_a   1.000
_cell.length_b   1.000
_cell.length_c   1.000
_cell.angle_alpha   90.00
_cell.angle_beta   90.00
_cell.angle_gamma   90.00
#
_symmetry.space_group_name_H-M   'P 1'
#
loop_
_entity.id
_entity.type
_entity.pdbx_description
1 polymer ?
#
loop_
_entity_poly.entity_id
_entity_poly.type
_entity_poly.pdbx_seq_one_letter_code
_entity_poly.pdbx_strand_id
1 'polypeptide(L)'
;MQALEKAQAELFPAVALTAGEIEAWRRKEPLRVSQWAERYRMVTDGPWKGNWRNEHTPYLVEPMDTWGLPHVREVWVIGPLQGGKTQIAYNCWGYGQHYDQAWALFVMADEKSAARVSKERLQPIIKTSPALRQLLTGSPLDLGNYELRMQASMTYMGWPRSEASLATFPIPQVFLDEV
;
A
#
# COMPACT_ATOMS: atom_id res chain seq x y z
N MET A 1 -11.08 22.73 10.03
CA MET A 1 -10.12 23.54 10.83
C MET A 1 -10.79 24.00 12.12
N GLN A 2 -11.78 24.89 12.06
CA GLN A 2 -12.46 25.44 13.25
C GLN A 2 -13.00 24.41 14.26
N ALA A 3 -13.57 23.27 13.82
CA ALA A 3 -14.09 22.25 14.73
C ALA A 3 -12.99 21.51 15.52
N LEU A 4 -11.81 21.32 14.93
CA LEU A 4 -10.67 20.63 15.55
C LEU A 4 -9.93 21.55 16.52
N GLU A 5 -9.75 22.82 16.16
CA GLU A 5 -9.17 23.84 17.05
C GLU A 5 -10.01 24.03 18.31
N LYS A 6 -11.34 24.01 18.16
CA LYS A 6 -12.27 24.08 19.29
C LYS A 6 -12.17 22.84 20.21
N ALA A 7 -12.14 21.64 19.62
CA ALA A 7 -11.98 20.40 20.38
C ALA A 7 -10.63 20.32 21.10
N GLN A 8 -9.56 20.83 20.50
CA GLN A 8 -8.24 20.90 21.11
C GLN A 8 -8.23 21.85 22.32
N ALA A 9 -8.83 23.04 22.20
CA ALA A 9 -8.93 23.99 23.30
C ALA A 9 -9.74 23.43 24.49
N GLU A 10 -10.76 22.60 24.22
CA GLU A 10 -11.58 21.94 25.24
C GLU A 10 -10.89 20.73 25.89
N LEU A 11 -10.18 19.89 25.12
CA LEU A 11 -9.60 18.63 25.61
C LEU A 11 -8.15 18.77 26.11
N PHE A 12 -7.36 19.68 25.53
CA PHE A 12 -5.94 19.85 25.81
C PHE A 12 -5.57 21.33 26.02
N PRO A 13 -6.13 22.01 27.04
CA PRO A 13 -5.92 23.45 27.26
C PRO A 13 -4.44 23.81 27.56
N ALA A 14 -3.63 22.85 27.97
CA ALA A 14 -2.20 23.04 28.27
C ALA A 14 -1.26 22.77 27.09
N VAL A 15 -1.76 22.22 25.97
CA VAL A 15 -0.91 21.81 24.83
C VAL A 15 -1.47 22.40 23.53
N ALA A 16 -0.69 23.27 22.91
CA ALA A 16 -0.97 23.80 21.58
C ALA A 16 -0.41 22.86 20.50
N LEU A 17 -1.26 22.04 19.88
CA LEU A 17 -0.84 21.22 18.74
C LEU A 17 -0.60 22.10 17.52
N THR A 18 0.53 21.89 16.84
CA THR A 18 0.83 22.50 15.55
C THR A 18 -0.13 21.97 14.46
N ALA A 19 -0.29 22.72 13.37
CA ALA A 19 -1.12 22.28 12.25
C ALA A 19 -0.68 20.91 11.69
N GLY A 20 0.64 20.64 11.67
CA GLY A 20 1.20 19.37 11.24
C GLY A 20 0.84 18.21 12.19
N GLU A 21 0.86 18.42 13.50
CA GLU A 21 0.44 17.42 14.48
C GLU A 21 -1.06 17.12 14.39
N ILE A 22 -1.88 18.16 14.22
CA ILE A 22 -3.33 18.02 14.01
C ILE A 22 -3.62 17.22 12.74
N GLU A 23 -2.84 17.43 11.67
CA GLU A 23 -2.96 16.67 10.43
C GLU A 23 -2.50 15.22 10.58
N ALA A 24 -1.34 15.00 11.21
CA ALA A 24 -0.78 13.66 11.44
C ALA A 24 -1.68 12.79 12.33
N TRP A 25 -2.31 13.38 13.35
CA TRP A 25 -3.21 12.67 14.27
C TRP A 25 -4.67 12.72 13.85
N ARG A 26 -4.98 13.37 12.71
CA ARG A 26 -6.34 13.37 12.19
C ARG A 26 -6.74 11.93 11.90
N ARG A 27 -7.81 11.48 12.55
CA ARG A 27 -8.43 10.18 12.25
C ARG A 27 -8.78 10.14 10.76
N LYS A 28 -8.14 9.21 10.04
CA LYS A 28 -8.46 8.94 8.63
C LYS A 28 -9.88 8.37 8.53
N GLU A 29 -10.57 8.67 7.44
CA GLU A 29 -11.87 8.08 7.12
C GLU A 29 -11.75 6.54 7.10
N PRO A 30 -12.61 5.78 7.80
CA PRO A 30 -12.52 4.33 7.79
C PRO A 30 -12.90 3.80 6.40
N LEU A 31 -11.91 3.52 5.56
CA LEU A 31 -12.09 2.90 4.24
C LEU A 31 -11.65 1.45 4.28
N ARG A 32 -12.39 0.59 3.61
CA ARG A 32 -11.93 -0.76 3.29
C ARG A 32 -10.95 -0.72 2.10
N VAL A 33 -10.18 -1.79 1.93
CA VAL A 33 -9.19 -1.90 0.85
C VAL A 33 -9.85 -1.79 -0.52
N SER A 34 -10.99 -2.45 -0.73
CA SER A 34 -11.72 -2.38 -2.01
C SER A 34 -12.22 -0.97 -2.34
N GLN A 35 -12.66 -0.22 -1.32
CA GLN A 35 -13.13 1.17 -1.44
C GLN A 35 -11.98 2.13 -1.71
N TRP A 36 -10.84 1.92 -1.04
CA TRP A 36 -9.62 2.65 -1.33
C TRP A 36 -9.17 2.43 -2.78
N ALA A 37 -9.23 1.19 -3.26
CA ALA A 37 -8.85 0.87 -4.63
C ALA A 37 -9.72 1.66 -5.63
N GLU A 38 -11.06 1.61 -5.52
CA GLU A 38 -11.93 2.38 -6.42
C GLU A 38 -11.70 3.89 -6.39
N ARG A 39 -11.34 4.43 -5.23
CA ARG A 39 -11.16 5.88 -5.06
C ARG A 39 -9.80 6.38 -5.54
N TYR A 40 -8.74 5.60 -5.39
CA TYR A 40 -7.36 6.09 -5.53
C TYR A 40 -6.48 5.30 -6.50
N ARG A 41 -6.79 4.03 -6.79
CA ARG A 41 -5.94 3.14 -7.59
C ARG A 41 -6.10 3.42 -9.08
N MET A 42 -4.98 3.64 -9.78
CA MET A 42 -4.95 3.75 -11.25
C MET A 42 -4.31 2.54 -11.94
N VAL A 43 -5.10 1.75 -12.66
CA VAL A 43 -4.64 0.63 -13.50
C VAL A 43 -3.77 1.17 -14.64
N THR A 44 -2.53 0.67 -14.70
CA THR A 44 -1.48 1.15 -15.62
C THR A 44 -1.40 0.36 -16.93
N ASP A 45 -1.96 -0.85 -16.95
CA ASP A 45 -1.84 -1.80 -18.05
C ASP A 45 -3.16 -2.54 -18.33
N GLY A 46 -3.20 -3.26 -19.46
CA GLY A 46 -4.39 -4.00 -19.89
C GLY A 46 -5.47 -3.15 -20.58
N PRO A 47 -6.64 -3.73 -20.85
CA PRO A 47 -7.74 -3.07 -21.55
C PRO A 47 -8.49 -2.05 -20.67
N TRP A 48 -8.43 -2.20 -19.35
CA TRP A 48 -9.13 -1.37 -18.37
C TRP A 48 -8.22 -0.33 -17.73
N LYS A 49 -7.38 0.33 -18.53
CA LYS A 49 -6.50 1.41 -18.05
C LYS A 49 -7.32 2.57 -17.48
N GLY A 50 -6.80 3.18 -16.41
CA GLY A 50 -7.45 4.29 -15.72
C GLY A 50 -7.90 3.88 -14.33
N ASN A 51 -9.01 4.42 -13.84
CA ASN A 51 -9.46 4.17 -12.47
C ASN A 51 -9.84 2.70 -12.27
N TRP A 52 -9.38 2.11 -11.17
CA TRP A 52 -9.83 0.79 -10.73
C TRP A 52 -11.34 0.78 -10.51
N ARG A 53 -12.00 -0.30 -10.94
CA ARG A 53 -13.44 -0.50 -10.74
C ARG A 53 -13.68 -1.92 -10.24
N ASN A 54 -14.30 -2.06 -9.07
CA ASN A 54 -14.62 -3.37 -8.51
C ASN A 54 -15.64 -4.12 -9.37
N GLU A 55 -16.49 -3.39 -10.12
CA GLU A 55 -17.48 -3.95 -11.04
C GLU A 55 -16.88 -4.92 -12.07
N HIS A 56 -15.65 -4.69 -12.54
CA HIS A 56 -15.01 -5.56 -13.52
C HIS A 56 -14.53 -6.89 -12.92
N THR A 57 -14.22 -6.90 -11.62
CA THR A 57 -13.66 -8.06 -10.92
C THR A 57 -14.24 -8.17 -9.50
N PRO A 58 -15.58 -8.36 -9.38
CA PRO A 58 -16.27 -8.28 -8.09
C PRO A 58 -15.80 -9.36 -7.11
N TYR A 59 -15.33 -10.50 -7.62
CA TYR A 59 -14.79 -11.60 -6.83
C TYR A 59 -13.46 -11.28 -6.12
N LEU A 60 -12.78 -10.16 -6.46
CA LEU A 60 -11.56 -9.72 -5.77
C LEU A 60 -11.87 -8.90 -4.51
N VAL A 61 -13.11 -8.40 -4.36
CA VAL A 61 -13.49 -7.47 -3.28
C VAL A 61 -13.38 -8.10 -1.90
N GLU A 62 -13.95 -9.29 -1.72
CA GLU A 62 -13.99 -9.95 -0.42
C GLU A 62 -12.58 -10.33 0.09
N PRO A 63 -11.67 -10.91 -0.72
CA PRO A 63 -10.29 -11.11 -0.31
C PRO A 63 -9.57 -9.82 0.09
N MET A 64 -9.78 -8.71 -0.64
CA MET A 64 -9.20 -7.40 -0.32
C MET A 64 -9.72 -6.87 1.03
N ASP A 65 -11.03 -6.93 1.27
CA ASP A 65 -11.61 -6.41 2.50
C ASP A 65 -11.26 -7.28 3.72
N THR A 66 -11.07 -8.58 3.51
CA THR A 66 -10.64 -9.52 4.57
C THR A 66 -9.27 -9.15 5.14
N TRP A 67 -8.36 -8.65 4.30
CA TRP A 67 -7.03 -8.18 4.72
C TRP A 67 -7.11 -7.06 5.78
N GLY A 68 -8.10 -6.17 5.68
CA GLY A 68 -8.27 -5.04 6.59
C GLY A 68 -8.90 -5.39 7.95
N LEU A 69 -9.27 -6.65 8.18
CA LEU A 69 -9.93 -7.05 9.42
C LEU A 69 -8.92 -7.19 10.58
N PRO A 70 -9.22 -6.64 11.78
CA PRO A 70 -8.25 -6.56 12.88
C PRO A 70 -7.82 -7.93 13.45
N HIS A 71 -8.65 -8.95 13.26
CA HIS A 71 -8.41 -10.32 13.72
C HIS A 71 -7.77 -11.21 12.66
N VAL A 72 -7.63 -10.72 11.41
CA VAL A 72 -6.96 -11.45 10.34
C VAL A 72 -5.46 -11.15 10.40
N ARG A 73 -4.67 -12.18 10.14
CA ARG A 73 -3.19 -12.10 10.10
C ARG A 73 -2.63 -12.57 8.76
N GLU A 74 -3.31 -13.53 8.14
CA GLU A 74 -2.92 -14.11 6.86
C GLU A 74 -4.14 -14.24 5.96
N VAL A 75 -3.96 -14.00 4.67
CA VAL A 75 -4.99 -14.19 3.63
C VAL A 75 -4.37 -15.01 2.52
N TRP A 76 -4.93 -16.20 2.29
CA TRP A 76 -4.50 -17.11 1.22
C TRP A 76 -5.47 -17.03 0.06
N VAL A 77 -4.98 -16.67 -1.13
CA VAL A 77 -5.81 -16.52 -2.33
C VAL A 77 -5.44 -17.61 -3.34
N ILE A 78 -6.29 -18.62 -3.46
CA ILE A 78 -6.14 -19.70 -4.43
C ILE A 78 -7.10 -19.43 -5.60
N GLY A 79 -6.59 -19.47 -6.83
CA GLY A 79 -7.42 -19.21 -8.00
C GLY A 79 -6.67 -19.40 -9.32
N PRO A 80 -7.39 -19.34 -10.45
CA PRO A 80 -6.83 -19.62 -11.77
C PRO A 80 -5.73 -18.64 -12.17
N LEU A 81 -4.90 -19.06 -13.13
CA LEU A 81 -3.90 -18.19 -13.75
C LEU A 81 -4.57 -16.96 -14.35
N GLN A 82 -3.93 -15.79 -14.25
CA GLN A 82 -4.46 -14.50 -14.73
C GLN A 82 -5.82 -14.08 -14.12
N GLY A 83 -6.28 -14.71 -13.04
CA GLY A 83 -7.52 -14.35 -12.35
C GLY A 83 -7.49 -13.02 -11.58
N GLY A 84 -6.41 -12.23 -11.64
CA GLY A 84 -6.30 -10.95 -10.93
C GLY A 84 -5.81 -11.06 -9.48
N LYS A 85 -5.35 -12.22 -9.04
CA LYS A 85 -4.83 -12.46 -7.67
C LYS A 85 -3.75 -11.45 -7.27
N THR A 86 -2.77 -11.23 -8.15
CA THR A 86 -1.70 -10.26 -7.92
C THR A 86 -2.22 -8.82 -7.73
N GLN A 87 -3.37 -8.47 -8.34
CA GLN A 87 -3.96 -7.14 -8.14
C GLN A 87 -4.52 -6.96 -6.73
N ILE A 88 -4.99 -8.04 -6.06
CA ILE A 88 -5.36 -8.00 -4.64
C ILE A 88 -4.14 -7.56 -3.82
N ALA A 89 -2.98 -8.20 -4.03
CA ALA A 89 -1.75 -7.86 -3.32
C ALA A 89 -1.34 -6.40 -3.55
N TYR A 90 -1.40 -5.90 -4.79
CA TYR A 90 -1.09 -4.49 -5.08
C TYR A 90 -2.07 -3.51 -4.44
N ASN A 91 -3.36 -3.86 -4.36
CA ASN A 91 -4.37 -3.01 -3.73
C ASN A 91 -4.21 -2.99 -2.20
N CYS A 92 -4.00 -4.16 -1.58
CA CYS A 92 -3.70 -4.25 -0.15
C CYS A 92 -2.41 -3.52 0.21
N TRP A 93 -1.36 -3.66 -0.60
CA TRP A 93 -0.10 -2.93 -0.43
C TRP A 93 -0.31 -1.42 -0.54
N GLY A 94 -0.97 -0.95 -1.61
CA GLY A 94 -1.20 0.48 -1.82
C GLY A 94 -2.04 1.10 -0.70
N TYR A 95 -3.05 0.37 -0.22
CA TYR A 95 -3.78 0.74 0.98
C TYR A 95 -2.84 0.85 2.18
N GLY A 96 -2.01 -0.17 2.45
CA GLY A 96 -1.05 -0.19 3.55
C GLY A 96 -0.02 0.95 3.49
N GLN A 97 0.42 1.35 2.31
CA GLN A 97 1.34 2.50 2.15
C GLN A 97 0.64 3.84 2.44
N HIS A 98 -0.62 4.02 2.00
CA HIS A 98 -1.33 5.29 2.15
C HIS A 98 -2.00 5.47 3.52
N TYR A 99 -2.67 4.43 4.01
CA TYR A 99 -3.45 4.46 5.23
C TYR A 99 -2.61 4.08 6.45
N ASP A 100 -1.96 2.92 6.42
CA ASP A 100 -1.20 2.42 7.57
C ASP A 100 0.22 3.00 7.63
N GLN A 101 0.74 3.49 6.49
CA GLN A 101 2.13 3.91 6.31
C GLN A 101 3.11 2.85 6.82
N ALA A 102 2.78 1.57 6.55
CA ALA A 102 3.50 0.43 7.07
C ALA A 102 4.59 -0.05 6.11
N TRP A 103 5.64 -0.66 6.66
CA TRP A 103 6.68 -1.29 5.85
C TRP A 103 6.15 -2.57 5.21
N ALA A 104 6.59 -2.85 3.99
CA ALA A 104 6.11 -3.99 3.21
C ALA A 104 7.26 -4.77 2.57
N LEU A 105 7.01 -6.06 2.34
CA LEU A 105 7.91 -6.96 1.61
C LEU A 105 7.13 -7.68 0.53
N PHE A 106 7.60 -7.60 -0.72
CA PHE A 106 7.19 -8.50 -1.79
C PHE A 106 8.24 -9.58 -1.99
N VAL A 107 7.86 -10.85 -1.82
CA VAL A 107 8.72 -11.99 -2.13
C VAL A 107 8.30 -12.56 -3.49
N MET A 108 9.25 -12.60 -4.41
CA MET A 108 9.08 -13.20 -5.73
C MET A 108 9.94 -14.46 -5.87
N ALA A 109 9.66 -15.27 -6.89
CA ALA A 109 10.41 -16.51 -7.15
C ALA A 109 11.92 -16.30 -7.38
N ASP A 110 12.31 -15.20 -8.03
CA ASP A 110 13.70 -14.88 -8.34
C ASP A 110 14.00 -13.37 -8.35
N GLU A 111 15.28 -13.01 -8.30
CA GLU A 111 15.75 -11.62 -8.26
C GLU A 111 15.35 -10.79 -9.50
N LYS A 112 15.38 -11.39 -10.70
CA LYS A 112 15.03 -10.69 -11.94
C LYS A 112 13.53 -10.40 -11.95
N SER A 113 12.72 -11.35 -11.48
CA SER A 113 11.27 -11.19 -11.32
C SER A 113 10.96 -10.11 -10.29
N ALA A 114 11.67 -10.06 -9.16
CA ALA A 114 11.58 -8.99 -8.17
C ALA A 114 11.87 -7.59 -8.76
N ALA A 115 13.01 -7.43 -9.43
CA ALA A 115 13.37 -6.16 -10.08
C ALA A 115 12.35 -5.76 -11.15
N ARG A 116 11.86 -6.73 -11.93
CA ARG A 116 10.87 -6.51 -12.99
C ARG A 116 9.53 -6.06 -12.41
N VAL A 117 9.01 -6.73 -11.39
CA VAL A 117 7.73 -6.36 -10.75
C VAL A 117 7.81 -4.96 -10.14
N SER A 118 8.90 -4.64 -9.44
CA SER A 118 9.10 -3.28 -8.92
C SER A 118 9.05 -2.23 -10.03
N LYS A 119 9.88 -2.39 -11.07
CA LYS A 119 10.02 -1.41 -12.15
C LYS A 119 8.79 -1.30 -13.06
N GLU A 120 8.19 -2.42 -13.42
CA GLU A 120 7.13 -2.48 -14.44
C GLU A 120 5.71 -2.48 -13.85
N ARG A 121 5.55 -2.77 -12.55
CA ARG A 121 4.24 -2.78 -11.88
C ARG A 121 4.17 -1.75 -10.77
N LEU A 122 4.95 -1.90 -9.69
CA LEU A 122 4.79 -1.06 -8.49
C LEU A 122 5.14 0.42 -8.76
N GLN A 123 6.26 0.70 -9.44
CA GLN A 123 6.65 2.08 -9.74
C GLN A 123 5.62 2.82 -10.60
N PRO A 124 5.06 2.25 -11.70
CA PRO A 124 3.95 2.84 -12.42
C PRO A 124 2.72 3.11 -11.54
N ILE A 125 2.36 2.18 -10.65
CA ILE A 125 1.24 2.33 -9.73
C ILE A 125 1.43 3.56 -8.83
N ILE A 126 2.63 3.71 -8.26
CA ILE A 126 2.99 4.87 -7.43
C ILE A 126 2.89 6.17 -8.23
N LYS A 127 3.48 6.20 -9.43
CA LYS A 127 3.53 7.43 -10.24
C LYS A 127 2.17 7.88 -10.76
N THR A 128 1.26 6.94 -11.00
CA THR A 128 -0.07 7.24 -11.58
C THR A 128 -1.14 7.44 -10.53
N SER A 129 -1.10 6.71 -9.41
CA SER A 129 -2.12 6.81 -8.36
C SER A 129 -1.84 8.05 -7.48
N PRO A 130 -2.72 9.07 -7.46
CA PRO A 130 -2.42 10.35 -6.78
C PRO A 130 -2.10 10.20 -5.30
N ALA A 131 -2.82 9.32 -4.61
CA ALA A 131 -2.64 9.05 -3.18
C ALA A 131 -1.24 8.50 -2.85
N LEU A 132 -0.65 7.69 -3.73
CA LEU A 132 0.69 7.14 -3.53
C LEU A 132 1.77 8.11 -4.01
N ARG A 133 1.52 8.82 -5.11
CA ARG A 133 2.45 9.80 -5.65
C ARG A 133 2.79 10.90 -4.65
N GLN A 134 1.81 11.34 -3.86
CA GLN A 134 1.98 12.36 -2.83
C GLN A 134 2.91 11.91 -1.68
N LEU A 135 3.10 10.60 -1.51
CA LEU A 135 3.97 10.03 -0.47
C LEU A 135 5.45 9.94 -0.91
N LEU A 136 5.77 10.32 -2.15
CA LEU A 136 7.16 10.40 -2.60
C LEU A 136 7.88 11.55 -1.89
N THR A 137 9.15 11.35 -1.55
CA THR A 137 9.99 12.39 -0.92
C THR A 137 10.53 13.39 -1.95
N GLY A 138 10.49 13.01 -3.23
CA GLY A 138 11.08 13.77 -4.33
C GLY A 138 12.55 13.43 -4.56
N SER A 139 13.12 12.51 -3.77
CA SER A 139 14.47 12.00 -3.97
C SER A 139 14.52 11.10 -5.22
N PRO A 140 15.58 11.19 -6.04
CA PRO A 140 15.82 10.23 -7.12
C PRO A 140 15.93 8.78 -6.64
N LEU A 141 16.23 8.58 -5.35
CA LEU A 141 16.40 7.27 -4.72
C LEU A 141 15.08 6.65 -4.24
N ASP A 142 13.95 7.36 -4.35
CA ASP A 142 12.66 6.85 -3.88
C ASP A 142 12.22 5.59 -4.63
N LEU A 143 12.58 5.48 -5.91
CA LEU A 143 12.10 4.42 -6.79
C LEU A 143 13.25 3.55 -7.30
N GLY A 144 13.78 2.72 -6.42
CA GLY A 144 14.78 1.71 -6.73
C GLY A 144 14.20 0.43 -7.30
N ASN A 145 15.07 -0.45 -7.81
CA ASN A 145 14.66 -1.76 -8.32
C ASN A 145 14.24 -2.72 -7.20
N TYR A 146 14.88 -2.64 -6.03
CA TYR A 146 14.64 -3.55 -4.90
C TYR A 146 14.08 -2.85 -3.65
N GLU A 147 14.08 -1.52 -3.64
CA GLU A 147 13.59 -0.69 -2.55
C GLU A 147 12.74 0.43 -3.12
N LEU A 148 11.55 0.62 -2.56
CA LEU A 148 10.67 1.74 -2.83
C LEU A 148 10.50 2.51 -1.52
N ARG A 149 10.91 3.78 -1.51
CA ARG A 149 10.87 4.64 -0.33
C ARG A 149 9.78 5.68 -0.48
N MET A 150 9.01 5.84 0.58
CA MET A 150 7.99 6.88 0.74
C MET A 150 8.30 7.66 2.02
N GLN A 151 7.56 8.74 2.26
CA GLN A 151 7.78 9.65 3.40
C GLN A 151 7.82 8.95 4.76
N ALA A 152 6.98 7.94 4.98
CA ALA A 152 6.86 7.25 6.27
C ALA A 152 6.98 5.72 6.16
N SER A 153 7.13 5.17 4.95
CA SER A 153 7.11 3.74 4.71
C SER A 153 8.14 3.31 3.67
N MET A 154 8.56 2.05 3.74
CA MET A 154 9.48 1.43 2.79
C MET A 154 8.91 0.10 2.33
N THR A 155 9.10 -0.20 1.04
CA THR A 155 8.77 -1.50 0.46
C THR A 155 10.04 -2.14 -0.08
N TYR A 156 10.30 -3.37 0.36
CA TYR A 156 11.42 -4.17 -0.08
C TYR A 156 10.97 -5.27 -1.05
N MET A 157 11.85 -5.62 -1.98
CA MET A 157 11.68 -6.78 -2.86
C MET A 157 12.65 -7.88 -2.45
N GLY A 158 12.14 -9.08 -2.18
CA GLY A 158 12.91 -10.25 -1.76
C GLY A 158 12.68 -11.47 -2.66
N TRP A 159 13.54 -12.48 -2.49
CA TRP A 159 13.50 -13.77 -3.19
C TRP A 159 14.18 -14.84 -2.31
N PRO A 160 14.06 -16.15 -2.61
CA PRO A 160 14.57 -17.22 -1.72
C PRO A 160 16.06 -17.16 -1.33
N ARG A 161 16.90 -16.40 -2.05
CA ARG A 161 18.33 -16.21 -1.72
C ARG A 161 18.64 -14.90 -1.00
N SER A 162 17.63 -14.10 -0.67
CA SER A 162 17.77 -12.83 0.04
C SER A 162 17.44 -12.95 1.54
N GLU A 163 17.50 -14.16 2.13
CA GLU A 163 17.11 -14.45 3.53
C GLU A 163 17.74 -13.50 4.55
N ALA A 164 19.01 -13.13 4.36
CA ALA A 164 19.71 -12.19 5.23
C ALA A 164 19.12 -10.77 5.17
N SER A 165 18.65 -10.30 4.01
CA SER A 165 17.98 -8.99 3.91
C SER A 165 16.54 -9.06 4.42
N LEU A 166 15.87 -10.21 4.28
CA LEU A 166 14.51 -10.45 4.78
C LEU A 166 14.44 -10.41 6.31
N ALA A 167 15.43 -10.97 6.99
CA ALA A 167 15.47 -11.06 8.45
C ALA A 167 15.90 -9.76 9.15
N THR A 168 16.36 -8.75 8.41
CA THR A 168 16.98 -7.55 8.99
C THR A 168 15.97 -6.52 9.50
N PHE A 169 14.79 -6.43 8.87
CA PHE A 169 13.83 -5.35 9.14
C PHE A 169 12.53 -5.87 9.76
N PRO A 170 11.92 -5.13 10.71
CA PRO A 170 10.59 -5.45 11.21
C PRO A 170 9.55 -5.11 10.15
N ILE A 171 9.11 -6.11 9.39
CA ILE A 171 8.16 -5.93 8.28
C ILE A 171 6.77 -6.44 8.70
N PRO A 172 5.78 -5.55 8.90
CA PRO A 172 4.43 -5.93 9.29
C PRO A 172 3.58 -6.49 8.14
N GLN A 173 3.90 -6.14 6.88
CA GLN A 173 3.12 -6.57 5.71
C GLN A 173 3.99 -7.38 4.76
N VAL A 174 3.63 -8.64 4.52
CA VAL A 174 4.35 -9.53 3.61
C VAL A 174 3.41 -10.01 2.51
N PHE A 175 3.87 -9.90 1.26
CA PHE A 175 3.16 -10.32 0.07
C PHE A 175 3.99 -11.39 -0.64
N LEU A 176 3.42 -12.58 -0.76
CA LEU A 176 4.03 -13.72 -1.43
C LEU A 176 3.29 -13.91 -2.76
N ASP A 177 3.99 -13.73 -3.88
CA ASP A 177 3.41 -13.94 -5.22
C ASP A 177 4.17 -15.07 -5.93
N GLU A 178 3.42 -16.02 -6.51
CA GLU A 178 3.96 -17.23 -7.16
C GLU A 178 4.74 -18.19 -6.24
N VAL A 179 4.31 -18.32 -4.97
CA VAL A 179 4.82 -19.30 -4.00
C VAL A 179 3.91 -20.52 -3.92
#